data_AF-A0A1Q7HJ91-F1
#
_entry.id   AF-A0A1Q7HJ91-F1
#
_cell.length_a   1.000
_cell.length_b   1.000
_cell.length_c   1.000
_cell.angle_alpha   90.00
_cell.angle_beta   90.00
_cell.angle_gamma   90.00
#
_symmetry.space_group_name_H-M   'P 1'
#
loop_
_entity.id
_entity.type
_entity.pdbx_description
1 polymer ?
#
loop_
_entity_poly.entity_id
_entity_poly.type
_entity_poly.pdbx_seq_one_letter_code
_entity_poly.pdbx_strand_id
1 'polypeptide(L)' 'MDFSLFKTVTVRQALNVQLRLEAFNAFNFVNLGNPRSNIGAANPGHIDTAGDGRIMQFGLRMTF' A
#
# COMPACT_ATOMS: atom_id res chain seq x y z
N MET A 1 6.36 -5.48 -0.10
CA MET A 1 5.44 -6.62 -0.33
C MET A 1 4.06 -6.16 0.05
N ASP A 2 3.09 -6.41 -0.83
CA ASP A 2 1.73 -5.94 -0.66
C ASP A 2 0.78 -7.13 -0.57
N PHE A 3 -0.23 -7.01 0.29
CA PHE A 3 -1.26 -8.03 0.49
C PHE A 3 -2.63 -7.47 0.17
N SER A 4 -3.45 -8.30 -0.47
CA SER A 4 -4.85 -8.04 -0.69
C SER A 4 -5.68 -9.27 -0.35
N LEU A 5 -6.74 -9.05 0.41
CA LEU A 5 -7.71 -10.07 0.81
C LEU A 5 -9.11 -9.59 0.45
N PHE A 6 -9.81 -10.41 -0.31
CA PHE A 6 -11.16 -10.10 -0.77
C PHE A 6 -12.12 -11.21 -0.35
N LYS A 7 -13.27 -10.81 0.19
CA LYS A 7 -14.36 -11.74 0.53
C LYS A 7 -15.68 -11.22 -0.01
N THR A 8 -16.28 -11.97 -0.91
CA THR A 8 -17.65 -11.71 -1.39
C THR A 8 -18.64 -12.52 -0.57
N VAL A 9 -19.69 -11.85 -0.09
CA VAL A 9 -20.82 -12.43 0.64
C VAL A 9 -22.10 -12.08 -0.13
N THR A 10 -22.85 -13.10 -0.53
CA THR A 10 -24.17 -12.92 -1.13
C THR A 10 -25.19 -12.78 -0.01
N VAL A 11 -25.83 -11.60 0.09
CA VAL A 11 -26.76 -11.28 1.18
C VAL A 11 -28.18 -11.67 0.82
N ARG A 12 -28.61 -11.38 -0.43
CA ARG A 12 -29.93 -11.73 -0.99
C ARG A 12 -29.78 -12.01 -2.49
N GLN A 13 -30.82 -12.60 -3.10
CA GLN A 13 -30.88 -13.20 -4.45
C GLN A 13 -30.08 -12.52 -5.59
N ALA A 14 -29.80 -11.22 -5.53
CA ALA A 14 -28.87 -10.52 -6.44
C ALA A 14 -27.85 -9.58 -5.73
N LEU A 15 -28.00 -9.34 -4.43
CA LEU A 15 -27.14 -8.42 -3.67
C LEU A 15 -25.86 -9.12 -3.21
N ASN A 16 -24.75 -8.75 -3.83
CA ASN A 16 -23.41 -9.19 -3.44
C ASN A 16 -22.65 -8.04 -2.76
N VAL A 17 -22.05 -8.35 -1.61
CA VAL A 17 -21.19 -7.42 -0.87
C VAL A 17 -19.78 -7.99 -0.86
N GLN A 18 -18.81 -7.22 -1.37
CA GLN A 18 -17.40 -7.55 -1.35
C GLN A 18 -16.67 -6.70 -0.33
N LEU A 19 -16.12 -7.37 0.69
CA LEU A 19 -15.19 -6.80 1.65
C LEU A 19 -13.77 -6.88 1.07
N ARG A 20 -13.02 -5.80 1.22
CA ARG A 20 -11.65 -5.65 0.72
C ARG A 20 -10.74 -5.20 1.86
N LEU A 21 -9.66 -5.93 2.08
CA LEU A 21 -8.60 -5.59 3.01
C LEU A 21 -7.30 -5.55 2.22
N GLU A 22 -6.65 -4.41 2.20
CA GLU A 22 -5.41 -4.19 1.46
C GLU A 22 -4.35 -3.66 2.41
N ALA A 23 -3.13 -4.19 2.31
CA ALA A 23 -1.98 -3.76 3.10
C ALA A 23 -0.79 -3.58 2.15
N PHE A 24 -0.47 -2.32 1.85
CA PHE A 24 0.74 -1.94 1.14
C PHE A 24 1.89 -1.87 2.12
N ASN A 25 3.05 -2.40 1.73
CA ASN A 25 4.20 -2.57 2.60
C ASN A 25 3.81 -3.32 3.90
N ALA A 26 3.25 -4.53 3.75
CA ALA A 26 2.65 -5.31 4.83
C ALA A 26 3.61 -5.56 6.02
N PHE A 27 4.90 -5.74 5.73
CA PHE A 27 5.96 -5.94 6.73
C PHE A 27 6.59 -4.64 7.24
N ASN A 28 6.16 -3.48 6.73
CA ASN A 28 6.65 -2.16 7.10
C ASN A 28 8.18 -2.00 6.92
N PHE A 29 8.71 -2.47 5.79
CA PHE A 29 10.11 -2.21 5.43
C PHE A 29 10.30 -0.74 5.07
N VAL A 30 11.45 -0.17 5.45
CA VAL A 30 11.81 1.18 5.02
C VAL A 30 12.24 1.12 3.55
N ASN A 31 11.40 1.66 2.67
CA ASN A 31 11.68 1.73 1.24
C ASN A 31 12.53 2.98 0.98
N LEU A 32 13.84 2.87 1.20
CA LEU A 32 14.77 3.98 0.98
C LEU A 32 14.74 4.44 -0.49
N GLY A 33 14.79 5.76 -0.68
CA GLY A 33 14.90 6.36 -2.01
C GLY A 33 16.29 6.23 -2.61
N ASN A 34 16.54 7.00 -3.66
CA ASN A 34 17.86 7.02 -4.28
C ASN A 34 18.84 7.87 -3.46
N PRO A 35 20.14 7.51 -3.43
CA PRO A 35 21.18 8.39 -2.94
C PRO A 35 21.24 9.68 -3.75
N ARG A 36 21.56 10.79 -3.10
CA ARG A 36 21.78 12.08 -3.77
C ARG A 36 22.93 11.96 -4.77
N SER A 37 22.59 11.95 -6.06
CA SER A 37 23.54 11.74 -7.17
C SER A 37 24.30 13.00 -7.59
N ASN A 38 23.81 14.18 -7.22
CA ASN A 38 24.50 15.45 -7.48
C ASN A 38 25.66 15.63 -6.49
N ILE A 39 26.89 15.50 -6.99
CA ILE A 39 28.14 15.62 -6.21
C ILE A 39 28.34 17.06 -5.68
N GLY A 40 27.80 18.07 -6.36
CA GLY A 40 27.90 19.48 -5.96
C GLY A 40 26.86 19.91 -4.92
N ALA A 41 25.93 19.04 -4.54
CA ALA A 41 24.93 19.32 -3.52
C ALA A 41 25.47 19.01 -2.10
N ALA A 42 24.81 19.53 -1.07
CA ALA A 42 25.14 19.16 0.31
C ALA A 42 24.95 17.64 0.52
N ASN A 43 25.91 16.99 1.19
CA ASN A 43 25.88 15.56 1.52
C ASN A 43 25.63 14.63 0.30
N PRO A 44 26.56 14.60 -0.68
CA PRO A 44 26.43 13.70 -1.81
C PRO A 44 26.50 12.23 -1.37
N GLY A 45 25.74 11.35 -2.03
CA GLY A 45 25.69 9.91 -1.72
C GLY A 45 24.84 9.54 -0.49
N HIS A 46 24.29 10.50 0.25
CA HIS A 46 23.32 10.22 1.31
C HIS A 46 21.92 9.93 0.76
N ILE A 47 21.18 9.05 1.43
CA ILE A 47 19.75 8.85 1.22
C ILE A 47 18.99 9.54 2.34
N ASP A 48 18.27 10.61 2.00
CA ASP A 48 17.46 11.44 2.90
C ASP A 48 15.95 11.30 2.64
N THR A 49 15.56 10.39 1.73
CA THR A 49 14.17 10.13 1.35
C THR A 49 13.80 8.68 1.59
N ALA A 50 12.52 8.45 1.89
CA ALA A 50 11.90 7.14 1.96
C ALA A 50 10.52 7.20 1.31
N GLY A 51 10.12 6.11 0.68
CA GLY A 51 8.76 5.91 0.22
C GLY A 51 7.80 5.69 1.40
N ASP A 52 6.53 5.50 1.06
CA ASP A 52 5.48 5.34 2.07
C ASP A 52 5.74 4.15 3.00
N GLY A 53 5.41 4.35 4.28
CA GLY A 53 5.35 3.30 5.27
C GLY A 53 4.19 2.33 5.01
N ARG A 54 3.91 1.45 5.97
CA ARG A 54 2.76 0.55 5.86
C ARG A 54 1.44 1.32 5.75
N ILE A 55 0.70 1.08 4.68
CA ILE A 55 -0.64 1.61 4.47
C ILE A 55 -1.62 0.44 4.50
N MET A 56 -2.60 0.48 5.40
CA MET A 56 -3.69 -0.48 5.46
C MET A 56 -4.99 0.20 5.07
N GLN A 57 -5.74 -0.43 4.17
CA GLN A 57 -7.00 0.08 3.65
C GLN A 57 -8.08 -0.98 3.79
N PHE A 58 -9.28 -0.52 4.14
CA PHE A 58 -10.47 -1.34 4.18
C PHE A 58 -11.51 -0.73 3.26
N GLY A 59 -12.12 -1.58 2.42
CA GLY A 59 -13.11 -1.19 1.44
C GLY A 59 -14.30 -2.12 1.41
N LEU A 60 -15.44 -1.58 1.01
CA LEU A 60 -16.67 -2.33 0.79
C LEU A 60 -17.23 -1.97 -0.58
N ARG A 61 -17.56 -2.97 -1.38
CA ARG A 61 -18.23 -2.82 -2.68
C ARG A 61 -19.54 -3.58 -2.67
N MET A 62 -20.63 -2.91 -3.04
CA MET A 62 -21.94 -3.55 -3.22
C MET A 62 -22.28 -3.62 -4.72
N THR A 63 -22.85 -4.73 -5.14
CA THR A 63 -23.36 -4.95 -6.50
C THR A 63 -24.73 -5.61 -6.41
N PHE A 64 -25.68 -5.15 -7.20
CA PHE A 64 -27.09 -5.57 -7.21
C PHE A 64 -27.51 -6.06 -8.58
#